data_AF-A0A1H4HN88-F1
#
_entry.id   AF-A0A1H4HN88-F1
#
_cell.length_a   1.000
_cell.length_b   1.000
_cell.length_c   1.000
_cell.angle_alpha   90.00
_cell.angle_beta   90.00
_cell.angle_gamma   90.00
#
_symmetry.space_group_name_H-M   'P 1'
#
loop_
_entity.id
_entity.type
_entity.pdbx_description
1 polymer ?
#
loop_
_entity_poly.entity_id
_entity_poly.type
_entity_poly.pdbx_seq_one_letter_code
_entity_poly.pdbx_strand_id
1 'polypeptide(L)'
;MSKRIVLLVFIFMLSVGINNDLLIASAKPTQAFSNMDLDKLQTVADFKLFTPSYLVENYKLEIKEPYPFVISPPVSKVRLHFFDESGQKYLFGIEEHKAGGYKVNRVVTNVDVRKRSSTTITIVEDFKFNEHGEKMNINGIEGRFEPWANHIPGGYLRWVQNDTFIEMDSGELTKEEMIALAKSMR
;
A
#
# COMPACT_ATOMS: atom_id res chain seq x y z
N MET A 1 49.12 -29.04 40.99
CA MET A 1 47.65 -29.24 41.04
C MET A 1 46.99 -27.87 41.06
N SER A 2 46.54 -27.40 39.89
CA SER A 2 45.64 -26.24 39.75
C SER A 2 44.99 -26.39 38.37
N LYS A 3 43.74 -26.87 38.36
CA LYS A 3 42.96 -27.07 37.14
C LYS A 3 42.43 -25.69 36.72
N ARG A 4 42.87 -25.20 35.55
CA ARG A 4 42.28 -24.01 34.92
C ARG A 4 40.87 -24.37 34.47
N ILE A 5 39.85 -23.76 35.08
CA ILE A 5 38.46 -23.85 34.61
C ILE A 5 38.33 -22.87 33.44
N VAL A 6 38.18 -23.41 32.23
CA VAL A 6 37.77 -22.61 31.07
C VAL A 6 36.25 -22.50 31.14
N LEU A 7 35.75 -21.31 31.45
CA LEU A 7 34.31 -21.03 31.42
C LEU A 7 33.90 -20.84 29.96
N LEU A 8 33.35 -21.89 29.35
CA LEU A 8 32.79 -21.85 28.00
C LEU A 8 31.36 -21.29 28.11
N VAL A 9 31.19 -20.01 27.77
CA VAL A 9 29.86 -19.38 27.71
C VAL A 9 29.18 -19.81 26.41
N PHE A 10 28.28 -20.80 26.50
CA PHE A 10 27.37 -21.14 25.42
C PHE A 10 26.28 -20.07 25.36
N ILE A 11 26.38 -19.13 24.41
CA ILE A 11 25.28 -18.23 24.06
C ILE A 11 24.29 -19.06 23.24
N PHE A 12 23.33 -19.67 23.92
CA PHE A 12 22.20 -20.31 23.27
C PHE A 12 21.27 -19.20 22.75
N MET A 13 21.49 -18.78 21.50
CA MET A 13 20.51 -17.98 20.77
C MET A 13 19.29 -18.87 20.54
N LEU A 14 18.36 -18.89 21.49
CA LEU A 14 16.97 -19.25 21.20
C LEU A 14 16.44 -18.16 20.28
N SER A 15 16.72 -18.31 18.98
CA SER A 15 15.89 -17.72 17.95
C SER A 15 14.52 -18.38 18.10
N VAL A 16 13.68 -17.79 18.94
CA VAL A 16 12.24 -17.99 18.79
C VAL A 16 11.97 -17.45 17.40
N GLY A 17 11.83 -18.37 16.45
CA GLY A 17 11.25 -18.08 15.15
C GLY A 17 9.86 -17.58 15.44
N ILE A 18 9.72 -16.27 15.62
CA ILE A 18 8.45 -15.62 15.42
C ILE A 18 8.26 -15.79 13.92
N ASN A 19 7.56 -16.87 13.54
CA ASN A 19 6.87 -16.90 12.27
C ASN A 19 5.93 -15.70 12.31
N ASN A 20 6.42 -14.56 11.86
CA ASN A 20 5.56 -13.57 11.27
C ASN A 20 5.09 -14.23 9.98
N ASP A 21 4.16 -15.18 10.11
CA ASP A 21 3.19 -15.40 9.06
C ASP A 21 2.54 -14.03 8.92
N LEU A 22 3.06 -13.27 7.96
CA LEU A 22 2.44 -12.07 7.47
C LEU A 22 1.02 -12.56 7.17
N LEU A 23 0.07 -12.18 8.02
CA LEU A 23 -1.33 -12.30 7.72
C LEU A 23 -1.54 -11.36 6.53
N ILE A 24 -1.17 -11.83 5.34
CA ILE A 24 -1.79 -11.39 4.10
C ILE A 24 -3.24 -11.73 4.37
N ALA A 25 -4.01 -10.70 4.71
CA ALA A 25 -5.44 -10.81 4.80
C ALA A 25 -5.85 -11.50 3.50
N SER A 26 -6.30 -12.76 3.60
CA SER A 26 -6.90 -13.45 2.47
C SER A 26 -8.14 -12.63 2.15
N ALA A 27 -8.00 -11.73 1.17
CA ALA A 27 -9.12 -11.03 0.58
C ALA A 27 -10.00 -12.13 0.02
N LYS A 28 -11.12 -12.41 0.70
CA LYS A 28 -12.20 -13.18 0.10
C LYS A 28 -12.85 -12.22 -0.89
N PRO A 29 -12.62 -12.36 -2.20
CA PRO A 29 -13.15 -11.44 -3.19
C PRO A 29 -14.64 -11.75 -3.30
N THR A 30 -15.42 -11.13 -2.42
CA THR A 30 -16.84 -11.44 -2.25
C THR A 30 -17.71 -10.41 -2.98
N GLN A 31 -17.15 -9.27 -3.36
CA GLN A 31 -17.89 -8.18 -4.00
C GLN A 31 -17.07 -7.58 -5.14
N ALA A 32 -17.34 -8.04 -6.36
CA ALA A 32 -17.02 -7.26 -7.54
C ALA A 32 -17.95 -6.05 -7.54
N PHE A 33 -17.38 -4.84 -7.50
CA PHE A 33 -18.17 -3.62 -7.59
C PHE A 33 -18.51 -3.30 -9.04
N SER A 34 -19.68 -2.69 -9.24
CA SER A 34 -20.13 -2.30 -10.56
C SER A 34 -19.48 -0.97 -10.97
N ASN A 35 -19.45 -0.68 -12.28
CA ASN A 35 -19.01 0.64 -12.77
C ASN A 35 -19.81 1.79 -12.12
N MET A 36 -21.08 1.55 -11.79
CA MET A 36 -21.93 2.52 -11.08
C MET A 36 -21.38 2.91 -9.70
N ASP A 37 -20.62 2.03 -9.03
CA ASP A 37 -20.06 2.32 -7.70
C ASP A 37 -18.79 3.18 -7.80
N LEU A 38 -17.97 3.01 -8.85
CA LEU A 38 -16.88 3.92 -9.18
C LEU A 38 -17.38 5.31 -9.56
N ASP A 39 -18.42 5.38 -10.40
CA ASP A 39 -19.01 6.67 -10.80
C ASP A 39 -19.49 7.43 -9.56
N LYS A 40 -20.13 6.73 -8.62
CA LYS A 40 -20.50 7.31 -7.32
C LYS A 40 -19.29 7.77 -6.53
N LEU A 41 -18.24 6.94 -6.39
CA LEU A 41 -17.00 7.33 -5.72
C LEU A 41 -16.41 8.60 -6.32
N GLN A 42 -16.36 8.71 -7.65
CA GLN A 42 -15.85 9.88 -8.34
C GLN A 42 -16.66 11.15 -8.06
N THR A 43 -17.97 11.03 -7.82
CA THR A 43 -18.82 12.18 -7.44
C THR A 43 -18.67 12.64 -5.98
N VAL A 44 -18.24 11.74 -5.07
CA VAL A 44 -18.16 12.04 -3.63
C VAL A 44 -16.73 12.17 -3.10
N ALA A 45 -15.74 11.77 -3.89
CA ALA A 45 -14.33 11.99 -3.58
C ALA A 45 -14.05 13.49 -3.59
N ASP A 46 -13.28 13.95 -2.60
CA ASP A 46 -12.91 15.37 -2.54
C ASP A 46 -11.67 15.71 -3.38
N PHE A 47 -11.16 14.72 -4.11
CA PHE A 47 -10.02 14.77 -5.04
C PHE A 47 -10.42 14.18 -6.40
N LYS A 48 -9.58 14.40 -7.42
CA LYS A 48 -9.79 13.76 -8.72
C LYS A 48 -9.37 12.29 -8.64
N LEU A 49 -10.33 11.37 -8.76
CA LEU A 49 -10.08 9.93 -8.84
C LEU A 49 -9.55 9.54 -10.22
N PHE A 50 -8.53 8.67 -10.26
CA PHE A 50 -7.90 8.15 -11.46
C PHE A 50 -8.00 6.63 -11.52
N THR A 51 -8.58 6.09 -12.60
CA THR A 51 -8.70 4.64 -12.78
C THR A 51 -7.99 4.21 -14.06
N PRO A 52 -7.39 3.00 -14.12
CA PRO A 52 -6.89 2.44 -15.36
C PRO A 52 -8.01 2.43 -16.41
N SER A 53 -7.69 2.73 -17.67
CA SER A 53 -8.69 2.62 -18.72
C SER A 53 -9.14 1.15 -18.83
N TYR A 54 -10.44 0.88 -18.63
CA TYR A 54 -11.09 -0.45 -18.70
C TYR A 54 -10.89 -1.23 -20.01
N LEU A 55 -10.13 -0.68 -20.97
CA LEU A 55 -9.97 -1.20 -22.32
C LEU A 55 -8.83 -2.20 -22.47
N VAL A 56 -8.10 -2.53 -21.40
CA VAL A 56 -6.90 -3.38 -21.51
C VAL A 56 -7.13 -4.81 -21.01
N GLU A 57 -7.86 -5.04 -19.91
CA GLU A 57 -8.08 -6.40 -19.35
C GLU A 57 -9.40 -6.52 -18.55
N ASN A 58 -9.95 -7.76 -18.48
CA ASN A 58 -11.18 -8.12 -17.75
C ASN A 58 -10.95 -8.21 -16.23
N TYR A 59 -10.58 -7.10 -15.58
CA TYR A 59 -10.36 -7.09 -14.14
C TYR A 59 -11.66 -7.19 -13.34
N LYS A 60 -11.60 -7.89 -12.20
CA LYS A 60 -12.59 -7.74 -11.13
C LYS A 60 -12.10 -6.73 -10.11
N LEU A 61 -12.96 -5.78 -9.76
CA LEU A 61 -12.64 -4.68 -8.84
C LEU A 61 -13.25 -4.89 -7.46
N GLU A 62 -12.46 -4.69 -6.42
CA GLU A 62 -12.90 -4.49 -5.03
C GLU A 62 -12.60 -3.05 -4.57
N ILE A 63 -13.59 -2.36 -4.00
CA ILE A 63 -13.38 -1.11 -3.27
C ILE A 63 -13.05 -1.48 -1.82
N LYS A 64 -11.77 -1.41 -1.46
CA LYS A 64 -11.27 -1.74 -0.12
C LYS A 64 -11.49 -0.60 0.87
N GLU A 65 -11.26 0.63 0.43
CA GLU A 65 -11.55 1.84 1.17
C GLU A 65 -12.24 2.84 0.24
N PRO A 66 -13.28 3.54 0.71
CA PRO A 66 -13.91 3.42 2.04
C PRO A 66 -14.78 2.16 2.18
N TYR A 67 -14.81 1.57 3.38
CA TYR A 67 -15.73 0.47 3.73
C TYR A 67 -16.33 0.65 5.14
N PRO A 68 -17.65 0.51 5.31
CA PRO A 68 -18.67 0.43 4.25
C PRO A 68 -18.75 1.74 3.45
N PHE A 69 -19.10 1.66 2.17
CA PHE A 69 -19.25 2.87 1.34
C PHE A 69 -20.44 3.70 1.84
N VAL A 70 -20.17 4.89 2.34
CA VAL A 70 -21.15 5.90 2.78
C VAL A 70 -20.92 7.19 2.00
N ILE A 71 -22.02 7.82 1.56
CA ILE A 71 -22.00 8.98 0.65
C ILE A 71 -21.63 10.30 1.37
N SER A 72 -21.65 10.31 2.71
CA SER A 72 -21.35 11.47 3.53
C SER A 72 -20.64 11.02 4.80
N PRO A 73 -19.50 11.63 5.20
CA PRO A 73 -18.82 12.79 4.59
C PRO A 73 -18.11 12.49 3.25
N PRO A 74 -17.57 13.50 2.54
CA PRO A 74 -16.76 13.29 1.33
C PRO A 74 -15.63 12.28 1.57
N VAL A 75 -15.36 11.48 0.54
CA VAL A 75 -14.33 10.44 0.61
C VAL A 75 -12.96 11.07 0.41
N SER A 76 -12.14 11.06 1.47
CA SER A 76 -10.80 11.67 1.47
C SER A 76 -9.69 10.73 1.02
N LYS A 77 -9.98 9.43 0.92
CA LYS A 77 -9.07 8.38 0.50
C LYS A 77 -9.83 7.24 -0.15
N VAL A 78 -9.28 6.68 -1.21
CA VAL A 78 -9.75 5.45 -1.86
C VAL A 78 -8.64 4.41 -1.89
N ARG A 79 -9.02 3.14 -1.70
CA ARG A 79 -8.17 1.98 -1.95
C ARG A 79 -8.95 1.00 -2.81
N LEU A 80 -8.44 0.74 -4.00
CA LEU A 80 -9.01 -0.19 -4.99
C LEU A 80 -8.10 -1.40 -5.12
N HIS A 81 -8.68 -2.60 -5.21
CA HIS A 81 -7.96 -3.83 -5.53
C HIS A 81 -8.48 -4.42 -6.84
N PHE A 82 -7.56 -4.76 -7.73
CA PHE A 82 -7.84 -5.34 -9.03
C PHE A 82 -7.40 -6.80 -9.03
N PHE A 83 -8.33 -7.67 -9.40
CA PHE A 83 -8.15 -9.11 -9.50
C PHE A 83 -8.28 -9.55 -10.95
N ASP A 84 -7.78 -10.74 -11.25
CA ASP A 84 -8.01 -11.42 -12.51
C ASP A 84 -9.51 -11.66 -12.80
N GLU A 85 -9.83 -12.13 -14.00
CA GLU A 85 -11.22 -12.39 -14.42
C GLU A 85 -11.92 -13.41 -13.50
N SER A 86 -11.16 -14.38 -12.96
CA SER A 86 -11.69 -15.33 -11.98
C SER A 86 -12.05 -14.65 -10.66
N GLY A 87 -11.36 -13.56 -10.33
CA GLY A 87 -11.46 -12.82 -9.09
C GLY A 87 -10.62 -13.42 -7.97
N GLN A 88 -9.93 -14.54 -8.23
CA GLN A 88 -9.19 -15.29 -7.20
C GLN A 88 -7.76 -14.76 -7.03
N LYS A 89 -7.19 -14.17 -8.07
CA LYS A 89 -5.80 -13.72 -8.07
C LYS A 89 -5.75 -12.20 -8.00
N TYR A 90 -5.19 -11.68 -6.91
CA TYR A 90 -4.85 -10.26 -6.80
C TYR A 90 -3.78 -9.91 -7.83
N LEU A 91 -3.98 -8.83 -8.59
CA LEU A 91 -3.02 -8.35 -9.58
C LEU A 91 -2.31 -7.11 -9.09
N PHE A 92 -3.06 -6.08 -8.72
CA PHE A 92 -2.53 -4.82 -8.22
C PHE A 92 -3.55 -4.03 -7.40
N GLY A 93 -3.05 -3.08 -6.62
CA GLY A 93 -3.84 -2.17 -5.81
C GLY A 93 -3.56 -0.73 -6.22
N ILE A 94 -4.54 0.14 -6.05
CA ILE A 94 -4.40 1.58 -6.25
C ILE A 94 -4.91 2.27 -4.99
N GLU A 95 -4.05 3.06 -4.36
CA GLU A 95 -4.39 3.98 -3.29
C GLU A 95 -4.36 5.42 -3.80
N GLU A 96 -5.40 6.19 -3.47
CA GLU A 96 -5.51 7.60 -3.87
C GLU A 96 -6.03 8.47 -2.72
N HIS A 97 -5.50 9.69 -2.62
CA HIS A 97 -5.99 10.76 -1.76
C HIS A 97 -5.40 12.09 -2.23
N LYS A 98 -5.77 13.22 -1.61
CA LYS A 98 -5.13 14.51 -1.90
C LYS A 98 -3.64 14.49 -1.60
N ALA A 99 -2.82 15.04 -2.47
CA ALA A 99 -1.41 15.25 -2.21
C ALA A 99 -1.20 16.41 -1.21
N GLY A 100 -1.98 17.49 -1.35
CA GLY A 100 -2.01 18.61 -0.41
C GLY A 100 -3.05 18.46 0.69
N GLY A 101 -2.68 18.73 1.94
CA GLY A 101 -3.62 18.88 3.07
C GLY A 101 -4.26 17.59 3.58
N TYR A 102 -3.95 16.43 2.96
CA TYR A 102 -4.34 15.13 3.49
C TYR A 102 -3.61 14.85 4.81
N LYS A 103 -4.35 14.30 5.79
CA LYS A 103 -3.81 13.98 7.11
C LYS A 103 -3.60 12.48 7.23
N VAL A 104 -2.41 12.09 7.68
CA VAL A 104 -2.05 10.70 7.97
C VAL A 104 -1.93 10.47 9.47
N ASN A 105 -2.36 9.29 9.91
CA ASN A 105 -2.24 8.84 11.29
C ASN A 105 -0.96 8.02 11.43
N ARG A 106 0.03 8.55 12.15
CA ARG A 106 1.26 7.83 12.49
C ARG A 106 1.17 7.27 13.90
N VAL A 107 1.19 5.95 14.02
CA VAL A 107 1.20 5.26 15.31
C VAL A 107 2.65 5.14 15.79
N VAL A 108 2.96 5.74 16.95
CA VAL A 108 4.28 5.72 17.55
C VAL A 108 4.22 4.96 18.87
N THR A 109 4.97 3.87 18.96
CA THR A 109 5.15 3.12 20.20
C THR A 109 6.50 3.47 20.81
N ASN A 110 6.47 4.20 21.92
CA ASN A 110 7.66 4.45 22.73
C ASN A 110 7.86 3.31 23.72
N VAL A 111 9.05 2.70 23.73
CA VAL A 111 9.38 1.59 24.63
C VAL A 111 10.44 2.06 25.64
N ASP A 112 10.09 2.04 26.92
CA ASP A 112 11.03 2.24 28.02
C ASP A 112 11.55 0.87 28.48
N VAL A 113 12.77 0.53 28.05
CA VAL A 113 13.42 -0.75 28.35
C VAL A 113 13.74 -0.89 29.84
N ARG A 114 14.02 0.21 30.54
CA ARG A 114 14.36 0.18 31.98
C ARG A 114 13.13 -0.09 32.82
N LYS A 115 12.01 0.54 32.47
CA LYS A 115 10.73 0.36 33.17
C LYS A 115 9.90 -0.81 32.64
N ARG A 116 10.36 -1.48 31.58
CA ARG A 116 9.63 -2.56 30.88
C ARG A 116 8.20 -2.14 30.52
N SER A 117 8.06 -0.90 30.05
CA SER A 117 6.76 -0.31 29.70
C SER A 117 6.78 0.20 28.28
N SER A 118 5.61 0.24 27.64
CA SER A 118 5.42 0.89 26.35
C SER A 118 4.26 1.88 26.41
N THR A 119 4.32 2.89 25.55
CA THR A 119 3.24 3.87 25.37
C THR A 119 3.03 4.07 23.87
N THR A 120 1.81 3.86 23.42
CA THR A 120 1.42 4.07 22.02
C THR A 120 0.63 5.36 21.91
N ILE A 121 1.04 6.23 21.01
CA ILE A 121 0.31 7.46 20.65
C ILE A 121 0.04 7.48 19.16
N THR A 122 -1.10 8.05 18.77
CA THR A 122 -1.39 8.36 17.36
C THR A 122 -1.12 9.84 17.14
N ILE A 123 -0.26 10.15 16.18
CA ILE A 123 0.07 11.50 15.75
C ILE A 123 -0.64 11.74 14.42
N VAL A 124 -1.41 12.81 14.33
CA VAL A 124 -2.01 13.27 13.08
C VAL A 124 -1.05 14.27 12.44
N GLU A 125 -0.53 13.97 11.26
CA GLU A 125 0.41 14.82 10.54
C GLU A 125 0.00 15.01 9.08
N ASP A 126 0.51 16.06 8.44
CA ASP A 126 0.33 16.24 7.00
C ASP A 126 1.03 15.14 6.23
N PHE A 127 0.34 14.60 5.22
CA PHE A 127 0.95 13.72 4.24
C PHE A 127 2.16 14.40 3.60
N LYS A 128 3.21 13.61 3.39
CA LYS A 128 4.41 14.02 2.70
C LYS A 128 4.73 12.98 1.64
N PHE A 129 4.89 13.43 0.41
CA PHE A 129 5.25 12.56 -0.69
C PHE A 129 6.62 11.93 -0.43
N ASN A 130 6.69 10.61 -0.56
CA ASN A 130 7.94 9.87 -0.42
C ASN A 130 8.73 9.94 -1.74
N GLU A 131 9.86 10.64 -1.74
CA GLU A 131 10.71 10.79 -2.92
C GLU A 131 11.68 9.61 -3.15
N HIS A 132 11.65 8.58 -2.30
CA HIS A 132 12.48 7.39 -2.44
C HIS A 132 12.10 6.58 -3.69
N GLY A 133 13.08 5.89 -4.27
CA GLY A 133 12.92 5.07 -5.46
C GLY A 133 13.47 5.72 -6.74
N GLU A 134 13.45 4.94 -7.82
CA GLU A 134 13.88 5.37 -9.14
C GLU A 134 12.89 6.38 -9.73
N LYS A 135 13.39 7.43 -10.37
CA LYS A 135 12.56 8.39 -11.10
C LYS A 135 12.10 7.80 -12.44
N MET A 136 10.84 8.00 -12.79
CA MET A 136 10.31 7.73 -14.15
C MET A 136 9.37 8.81 -14.61
N ASN A 137 9.07 8.73 -15.91
CA ASN A 137 8.12 9.58 -16.58
C ASN A 137 6.79 8.84 -16.85
N ILE A 138 5.71 9.36 -16.27
CA ILE A 138 4.32 8.94 -16.50
C ILE A 138 3.61 10.11 -17.21
N ASN A 139 3.53 10.07 -18.55
CA ASN A 139 2.88 11.11 -19.37
C ASN A 139 3.34 12.56 -19.10
N GLY A 140 4.64 12.75 -18.85
CA GLY A 140 5.24 14.04 -18.50
C GLY A 140 5.33 14.32 -17.01
N ILE A 141 4.73 13.45 -16.16
CA ILE A 141 4.72 13.56 -14.71
C ILE A 141 5.86 12.71 -14.13
N GLU A 142 6.60 13.25 -13.17
CA GLU A 142 7.61 12.48 -12.45
C GLU A 142 6.92 11.51 -11.47
N GLY A 143 7.23 10.22 -11.61
CA GLY A 143 6.86 9.17 -10.67
C GLY A 143 8.08 8.54 -10.00
N ARG A 144 7.85 7.80 -8.92
CA ARG A 144 8.85 7.09 -8.12
C ARG A 144 8.50 5.61 -8.04
N PHE A 145 9.44 4.75 -8.42
CA PHE A 145 9.30 3.30 -8.32
C PHE A 145 10.26 2.73 -7.30
N GLU A 146 9.75 1.89 -6.43
CA GLU A 146 10.51 1.18 -5.41
C GLU A 146 10.21 -0.31 -5.53
N PRO A 147 11.17 -1.14 -5.98
CA PRO A 147 10.97 -2.58 -6.09
C PRO A 147 10.84 -3.22 -4.71
N TRP A 148 10.18 -4.38 -4.65
CA TRP A 148 10.17 -5.18 -3.44
C TRP A 148 11.58 -5.65 -3.06
N ALA A 149 11.87 -5.69 -1.75
CA ALA A 149 13.19 -6.08 -1.25
C ALA A 149 13.58 -7.54 -1.56
N ASN A 150 12.60 -8.42 -1.78
CA ASN A 150 12.79 -9.86 -2.00
C ASN A 150 12.85 -10.27 -3.48
N HIS A 151 13.14 -9.34 -4.39
CA HIS A 151 13.31 -9.59 -5.84
C HIS A 151 12.10 -10.23 -6.54
N ILE A 152 10.92 -10.23 -5.92
CA ILE A 152 9.67 -10.55 -6.61
C ILE A 152 9.33 -9.42 -7.62
N PRO A 153 8.60 -9.74 -8.70
CA PRO A 153 8.13 -8.72 -9.64
C PRO A 153 7.36 -7.60 -8.94
N GLY A 154 7.45 -6.41 -9.52
CA GLY A 154 6.68 -5.24 -9.08
C GLY A 154 7.32 -4.49 -7.93
N GLY A 155 6.48 -3.83 -7.14
CA GLY A 155 6.90 -2.89 -6.11
C GLY A 155 5.81 -1.87 -5.85
N TYR A 156 6.23 -0.68 -5.44
CA TYR A 156 5.40 0.52 -5.36
C TYR A 156 5.72 1.46 -6.51
N LEU A 157 4.69 1.98 -7.17
CA LEU A 157 4.78 3.08 -8.13
C LEU A 157 3.95 4.25 -7.61
N ARG A 158 4.61 5.38 -7.33
CA ARG A 158 4.00 6.55 -6.68
C ARG A 158 4.14 7.79 -7.56
N TRP A 159 3.08 8.57 -7.71
CA TRP A 159 3.16 9.88 -8.36
C TRP A 159 2.06 10.80 -7.85
N VAL A 160 2.16 12.07 -8.24
CA VAL A 160 1.12 13.07 -7.95
C VAL A 160 0.63 13.65 -9.27
N GLN A 161 -0.68 13.62 -9.48
CA GLN A 161 -1.33 14.15 -10.67
C GLN A 161 -2.57 14.95 -10.27
N ASN A 162 -2.65 16.22 -10.67
CA ASN A 162 -3.78 17.11 -10.36
C ASN A 162 -4.14 17.18 -8.87
N ASP A 163 -3.13 17.30 -8.00
CA ASP A 163 -3.27 17.27 -6.53
C ASP A 163 -3.81 15.94 -5.96
N THR A 164 -3.84 14.88 -6.76
CA THR A 164 -4.10 13.51 -6.28
C THR A 164 -2.77 12.77 -6.16
N PHE A 165 -2.45 12.31 -4.95
CA PHE A 165 -1.43 11.28 -4.75
C PHE A 165 -1.99 9.94 -5.19
N ILE A 166 -1.20 9.18 -5.93
CA ILE A 166 -1.53 7.87 -6.43
C ILE A 166 -0.39 6.92 -6.09
N GLU A 167 -0.69 5.81 -5.43
CA GLU A 167 0.23 4.69 -5.23
C GLU A 167 -0.38 3.43 -5.86
N MET A 168 0.37 2.82 -6.76
CA MET A 168 0.08 1.50 -7.28
C MET A 168 1.06 0.49 -6.69
N ASP A 169 0.57 -0.59 -6.11
CA ASP A 169 1.38 -1.71 -5.65
C ASP A 169 0.97 -3.00 -6.35
N SER A 170 1.97 -3.84 -6.61
CA SER A 170 1.77 -5.11 -7.30
C SER A 170 2.88 -6.08 -6.95
N GLY A 171 2.55 -7.34 -6.68
CA GLY A 171 3.50 -8.45 -6.61
C GLY A 171 3.50 -9.34 -7.86
N GLU A 172 2.62 -9.05 -8.83
CA GLU A 172 2.40 -9.88 -10.02
C GLU A 172 2.91 -9.21 -11.30
N LEU A 173 2.61 -7.91 -11.45
CA LEU A 173 3.07 -7.08 -12.56
C LEU A 173 4.54 -6.70 -12.41
N THR A 174 5.25 -6.72 -13.53
CA THR A 174 6.58 -6.13 -13.69
C THR A 174 6.52 -4.60 -13.58
N LYS A 175 7.70 -3.98 -13.39
CA LYS A 175 7.84 -2.52 -13.38
C LYS A 175 7.28 -1.90 -14.67
N GLU A 176 7.59 -2.49 -15.81
CA GLU A 176 7.19 -2.01 -17.13
C GLU A 176 5.67 -2.05 -17.31
N GLU A 177 5.02 -3.12 -16.86
CA GLU A 177 3.56 -3.26 -16.86
C GLU A 177 2.90 -2.23 -15.94
N MET A 178 3.44 -2.02 -14.73
CA MET A 178 2.94 -0.97 -13.82
C MET A 178 3.04 0.43 -14.43
N ILE A 179 4.15 0.74 -15.11
CA ILE A 179 4.32 2.04 -15.80
C ILE A 179 3.33 2.16 -16.96
N ALA A 180 3.11 1.10 -17.72
CA ALA A 180 2.13 1.08 -18.82
C ALA A 180 0.71 1.34 -18.30
N LEU A 181 0.33 0.68 -17.19
CA LEU A 181 -0.96 0.90 -16.52
C LEU A 181 -1.07 2.33 -16.01
N ALA A 182 -0.06 2.86 -15.31
CA ALA A 182 -0.07 4.23 -14.82
C ALA A 182 -0.25 5.26 -15.95
N LYS A 183 0.39 5.03 -17.11
CA LYS A 183 0.21 5.88 -18.30
C LYS A 183 -1.19 5.80 -18.92
N SER A 184 -1.96 4.75 -18.61
CA SER A 184 -3.33 4.58 -19.09
C SER A 184 -4.39 5.26 -18.21
N MET A 185 -4.02 5.70 -16.99
CA MET A 185 -4.95 6.25 -16.01
C MET A 185 -5.48 7.63 -16.43
N ARG A 186 -6.76 7.89 -16.14
CA ARG A 186 -7.48 9.11 -16.58
C ARG A 186 -8.33 9.73 -15.49
#